data_AF-A0A852TJQ6-F1
#
_entry.id   AF-A0A852TJQ6-F1
#
_cell.length_a   1.000
_cell.length_b   1.000
_cell.length_c   1.000
_cell.angle_alpha   90.00
_cell.angle_beta   90.00
_cell.angle_gamma   90.00
#
_symmetry.space_group_name_H-M   'P 1'
#
loop_
_entity.id
_entity.type
_entity.pdbx_description
1 polymer ?
#
loop_
_entity_poly.entity_id
_entity_poly.type
_entity_poly.pdbx_seq_one_letter_code
_entity_poly.pdbx_strand_id
1 'polypeptide(L)' 'MALMCRKKDPIWINIDDPTKKFTLHHQCRFTENIKETPYKSVNTLKRDGGWLQVDSLRVAEKLYENSYSNYSFANHC' A
#
# COMPACT_ATOMS: atom_id res chain seq x y z
N MET A 1 -0.15 11.55 32.83
CA MET A 1 0.71 10.73 31.95
C MET A 1 0.07 10.73 30.57
N ALA A 2 0.45 11.67 29.70
CA ALA A 2 -0.04 11.68 28.33
C ALA A 2 0.60 10.50 27.60
N LEU A 3 -0.21 9.50 27.24
CA LEU A 3 0.17 8.49 26.25
C LEU A 3 0.44 9.26 24.95
N MET A 4 1.72 9.55 24.70
CA MET A 4 2.16 9.92 23.36
C MET A 4 1.95 8.67 22.50
N CYS A 5 0.75 8.53 21.92
CA CYS A 5 0.54 7.66 20.78
C CYS A 5 1.53 8.13 19.73
N ARG A 6 2.70 7.49 19.64
CA ARG A 6 3.59 7.62 18.48
C ARG A 6 2.69 7.37 17.28
N LYS A 7 2.44 8.41 16.47
CA LYS A 7 1.77 8.24 15.18
C LYS A 7 2.55 7.14 14.48
N LYS A 8 1.93 5.99 14.25
CA LYS A 8 2.53 4.97 13.39
C LYS A 8 2.66 5.62 12.02
N ASP A 9 3.85 5.53 11.45
CA ASP A 9 4.07 6.02 10.09
C ASP A 9 3.09 5.30 9.15
N PRO A 10 2.44 6.03 8.24
CA PRO A 10 1.44 5.45 7.36
C PRO A 10 2.11 4.44 6.43
N ILE A 11 1.55 3.22 6.38
CA ILE A 11 2.02 2.18 5.46
C ILE A 11 1.14 2.25 4.21
N TRP A 12 1.80 2.34 3.07
CA TRP A 12 1.15 2.37 1.77
C TRP A 12 1.43 1.10 1.00
N ILE A 13 0.46 0.65 0.23
CA ILE A 13 0.55 -0.52 -0.62
C ILE A 13 0.25 -0.05 -2.03
N ASN A 14 1.18 -0.25 -2.95
CA ASN A 14 0.98 -0.04 -4.37
C ASN A 14 0.62 -1.38 -5.02
N ILE A 15 -0.63 -1.49 -5.45
CA ILE A 15 -1.13 -2.64 -6.21
C ILE A 15 -1.10 -2.25 -7.69
N ASP A 16 -0.39 -3.05 -8.47
CA ASP A 16 -0.31 -2.93 -9.92
C ASP A 16 -0.87 -4.21 -10.54
N ASP A 17 -2.12 -4.16 -10.97
CA ASP A 17 -2.82 -5.30 -11.59
C ASP A 17 -2.18 -5.73 -12.92
N PRO A 18 -1.78 -4.82 -13.84
CA PRO A 18 -1.20 -5.20 -15.12
C PRO A 18 0.09 -6.02 -14.99
N THR A 19 0.97 -5.65 -14.05
CA THR A 19 2.23 -6.35 -13.81
C THR A 19 2.16 -7.36 -12.66
N LYS A 20 0.99 -7.52 -12.03
CA LYS A 20 0.74 -8.36 -10.86
C LYS A 20 1.77 -8.12 -9.74
N LYS A 21 1.97 -6.85 -9.37
CA LYS A 21 2.88 -6.48 -8.28
C LYS A 21 2.13 -5.96 -7.08
N PHE A 22 2.54 -6.43 -5.91
CA PHE A 22 2.10 -5.95 -4.61
C PHE A 22 3.32 -5.36 -3.92
N THR A 23 3.44 -4.04 -3.92
CA THR A 23 4.61 -3.35 -3.36
C THR A 23 4.22 -2.64 -2.07
N LEU A 24 4.86 -3.02 -0.97
CA LEU A 24 4.73 -2.35 0.32
C LEU A 24 5.69 -1.17 0.36
N HIS A 25 5.22 -0.03 0.85
CA HIS A 25 5.99 1.19 1.05
C HIS A 25 5.86 1.67 2.50
N HIS A 26 6.98 1.69 3.22
CA HIS A 26 7.14 2.60 4.34
C HIS A 26 7.35 4.02 3.80
N GLN A 27 7.07 5.04 4.61
CA GLN A 27 7.10 6.45 4.22
C GLN A 27 8.33 6.77 3.34
N CYS A 28 8.10 6.98 2.04
CA CYS A 28 9.16 7.13 1.03
C CYS A 28 8.76 8.16 -0.04
N ARG A 29 9.72 8.55 -0.89
CA ARG A 29 9.51 9.55 -1.96
C ARG A 29 8.34 9.23 -2.90
N PHE A 30 8.02 7.95 -3.08
CA PHE A 30 6.87 7.52 -3.88
C PHE A 30 5.55 7.86 -3.17
N THR A 31 5.50 7.71 -1.85
CA THR A 31 4.31 8.03 -1.04
C THR A 31 4.01 9.53 -0.98
N GLU A 32 5.02 10.39 -1.14
CA GLU A 32 4.87 11.85 -1.18
C GLU A 32 4.20 12.34 -2.48
N ASN A 33 4.28 11.54 -3.55
CA ASN A 33 3.79 11.89 -4.88
C ASN A 33 2.58 11.04 -5.31
N ILE A 34 1.92 10.37 -4.35
CA ILE A 34 0.70 9.61 -4.61
C ILE A 34 -0.37 10.55 -5.15
N LYS A 35 -0.89 10.23 -6.33
CA LYS A 35 -1.97 10.97 -6.97
C LYS A 35 -2.93 10.03 -7.68
N GLU A 36 -4.17 10.46 -7.76
CA GLU A 36 -5.14 9.80 -8.62
C GLU A 36 -4.77 9.97 -10.09
N THR A 37 -5.06 8.92 -10.86
CA THR A 37 -4.96 8.91 -12.32
C THR A 37 -6.26 8.31 -12.88
N PRO A 38 -6.49 8.41 -14.21
CA PRO A 38 -7.63 7.75 -14.83
C PRO A 38 -7.70 6.24 -14.60
N TYR A 39 -6.54 5.60 -14.34
CA TYR A 39 -6.44 4.14 -14.26
C TYR A 39 -5.99 3.59 -12.91
N LYS A 40 -5.43 4.43 -12.03
CA LYS A 40 -5.05 4.11 -10.65
C LYS A 40 -5.62 5.13 -9.67
N SER A 41 -6.14 4.67 -8.55
CA SER A 41 -6.73 5.52 -7.50
C SER A 41 -5.94 5.48 -6.20
N VAL A 42 -6.27 6.39 -5.30
CA VAL A 42 -5.73 6.46 -3.93
C VAL A 42 -6.84 6.03 -2.97
N ASN A 43 -6.51 5.17 -2.00
CA ASN A 43 -7.40 4.49 -1.05
C ASN A 43 -8.45 3.55 -1.66
N THR A 44 -8.55 3.49 -2.98
CA THR A 44 -9.41 2.56 -3.72
C THR A 44 -8.61 1.98 -4.86
N LEU A 45 -9.12 0.92 -5.50
CA LEU A 45 -8.52 0.31 -6.68
C LEU A 45 -9.35 0.64 -7.93
N LYS A 46 -8.66 1.05 -8.99
CA LYS A 46 -9.21 1.21 -10.35
C LYS A 46 -8.71 0.06 -11.22
N ARG A 47 -8.95 0.14 -12.53
CA ARG A 47 -8.61 -0.91 -13.51
C ARG A 47 -7.16 -1.39 -13.45
N ASP A 48 -6.21 -0.47 -13.23
CA ASP A 48 -4.78 -0.78 -13.22
C ASP A 48 -4.23 -0.86 -11.79
N GLY A 49 -5.11 -0.96 -10.79
CA GLY A 49 -4.79 -1.00 -9.37
C GLY A 49 -4.83 0.38 -8.69
N GLY A 50 -3.95 0.61 -7.73
CA GLY A 50 -3.98 1.80 -6.91
C GLY A 50 -3.13 1.73 -5.65
N TRP A 51 -3.24 2.79 -4.85
CA TRP A 51 -2.56 2.93 -3.57
C TRP A 51 -3.54 2.67 -2.44
N LEU A 52 -3.24 1.74 -1.55
CA LEU A 52 -4.02 1.48 -0.34
C LEU A 52 -3.21 1.86 0.90
N GLN A 53 -3.82 2.59 1.82
CA GLN A 53 -3.23 2.87 3.13
C GLN A 53 -3.67 1.80 4.13
N VAL A 54 -2.75 1.31 4.96
CA VAL A 54 -3.04 0.37 6.04
C VAL A 54 -2.37 0.78 7.35
N ASP A 55 -2.95 0.33 8.46
CA ASP A 55 -2.51 0.72 9.80
C ASP A 55 -1.28 -0.03 10.31
N SER A 56 -0.92 -1.16 9.67
CA SER A 56 0.22 -1.98 10.08
C SER A 56 0.69 -2.94 8.98
N LEU A 57 1.96 -3.34 9.07
CA LEU A 57 2.55 -4.39 8.23
C LEU A 57 1.72 -5.68 8.23
N ARG A 58 1.26 -6.09 9.42
CA ARG A 58 0.44 -7.29 9.59
C ARG A 58 -0.87 -7.24 8.81
N VAL A 59 -1.46 -6.04 8.63
CA VAL A 59 -2.65 -5.87 7.80
C VAL A 59 -2.30 -5.99 6.32
N ALA A 60 -1.16 -5.44 5.89
CA ALA A 60 -0.67 -5.58 4.52
C ALA A 60 -0.38 -7.05 4.15
N GLU A 61 0.31 -7.78 5.03
CA GLU A 61 0.64 -9.20 4.84
C GLU A 61 -0.63 -10.05 4.72
N LYS A 62 -1.59 -9.85 5.62
CA LYS A 62 -2.90 -10.54 5.53
C LYS A 62 -3.65 -10.21 4.25
N LEU A 63 -3.62 -8.96 3.80
CA LEU A 63 -4.25 -8.57 2.54
C LEU A 63 -3.59 -9.28 1.35
N TYR A 64 -2.26 -9.37 1.35
CA TYR A 64 -1.51 -10.10 0.35
C TYR A 64 -1.90 -11.58 0.33
N GLU A 65 -1.85 -12.25 1.48
CA GLU A 65 -2.19 -13.68 1.60
C GLU A 65 -3.63 -13.99 1.15
N ASN A 66 -4.58 -13.13 1.52
CA ASN A 66 -6.01 -13.36 1.24
C ASN A 66 -6.41 -13.05 -0.21
N SER A 67 -5.81 -12.04 -0.83
CA SER A 67 -6.34 -11.46 -2.07
C SER A 67 -5.32 -11.34 -3.21
N TYR A 68 -4.03 -11.37 -2.91
CA TYR A 68 -2.96 -11.12 -3.88
C TYR A 68 -1.83 -12.16 -3.80
N SER A 69 -2.09 -13.37 -3.30
CA SER A 69 -1.08 -14.43 -3.16
C SER A 69 -0.47 -14.87 -4.49
N ASN A 70 -1.13 -14.56 -5.60
CA ASN A 70 -0.65 -14.76 -6.96
C ASN A 70 0.14 -13.56 -7.54
N TYR A 71 0.40 -12.51 -6.75
CA TYR A 71 1.16 -11.32 -7.14
C TYR A 71 2.59 -11.44 -6.62
N SER A 72 3.52 -10.76 -7.30
CA SER A 72 4.89 -10.63 -6.79
C SER A 72 4.90 -9.67 -5.61
N PHE A 73 5.29 -10.16 -4.43
CA PHE A 73 5.46 -9.34 -3.24
C PHE A 73 6.82 -8.64 -3.26
N ALA A 74 6.81 -7.33 -3.07
CA ALA A 74 8.01 -6.52 -2.89
C ALA A 74 7.85 -5.66 -1.63
N ASN A 75 8.82 -5.73 -0.72
CA ASN A 75 8.90 -4.79 0.39
C ASN A 75 9.88 -3.67 0.02
N HIS A 76 9.37 -2.47 -0.24
CA HIS A 76 10.13 -1.35 -0.77
C HIS A 76 10.17 -0.17 0.21
N CYS A 77 11.34 -0.02 0.86
CA CYS A 77 11.60 0.89 1.98
C CYS A 77 10.79 0.55 3.21
#